data_AF-A0A0L7M983-F1
#
_entry.id   AF-A0A0L7M983-F1
#
_cell.length_a   1.000
_cell.length_b   1.000
_cell.length_c   1.000
_cell.angle_alpha   90.00
_cell.angle_beta   90.00
_cell.angle_gamma   90.00
#
_symmetry.space_group_name_H-M   'P 1'
#
loop_
_entity.id
_entity.type
_entity.pdbx_description
1 polymer ?
#
loop_
_entity_poly.entity_id
_entity_poly.type
_entity_poly.pdbx_seq_one_letter_code
_entity_poly.pdbx_strand_id
1 'polypeptide(L)'
;MVLDINLFRKEKGGNPDKIKESERKRYHDENNVDKVIEYDDKWRKCIFELEELKKNINMINKEIGNKKKVDKNADVEDLKKKSLNIKEEIPKYQLKEKELLKERNKYISKIGNLLIIKGSTFR
;
A
#
# COMPACT_ATOMS: atom_id res chain seq x y z
N MET A 1 -16.19 4.23 -14.38
CA MET A 1 -15.65 2.88 -14.12
C MET A 1 -14.13 2.99 -14.16
N VAL A 2 -13.46 2.56 -13.09
CA VAL A 2 -11.99 2.59 -12.97
C VAL A 2 -11.40 1.23 -13.36
N LEU A 3 -10.19 1.22 -13.93
CA LEU A 3 -9.46 -0.02 -14.19
C LEU A 3 -9.17 -0.74 -12.87
N ASP A 4 -9.21 -2.08 -12.91
CA ASP A 4 -8.84 -2.88 -11.75
C ASP A 4 -7.33 -2.80 -11.49
N ILE A 5 -6.94 -2.53 -10.23
CA ILE A 5 -5.53 -2.39 -9.84
C ILE A 5 -4.73 -3.67 -10.06
N ASN A 6 -5.36 -4.84 -10.06
CA ASN A 6 -4.65 -6.10 -10.28
C ASN A 6 -4.12 -6.22 -11.72
N LEU A 7 -4.67 -5.47 -12.68
CA LEU A 7 -4.15 -5.41 -14.06
C LEU A 7 -2.77 -4.75 -14.14
N PHE A 8 -2.42 -3.92 -13.16
CA PHE A 8 -1.12 -3.27 -13.07
C PHE A 8 -0.08 -4.14 -12.36
N ARG A 9 -0.53 -5.14 -11.58
CA ARG A 9 0.32 -6.00 -10.75
C ARG A 9 0.73 -7.25 -11.53
N LYS A 10 1.98 -7.29 -11.98
CA LYS A 10 2.54 -8.45 -12.70
C LYS A 10 2.42 -9.75 -11.89
N GLU A 11 2.65 -9.69 -10.58
CA GLU A 11 2.54 -10.83 -9.66
C GLU A 11 1.10 -11.40 -9.51
N LYS A 12 0.07 -10.62 -9.83
CA LYS A 12 -1.35 -11.02 -9.78
C LYS A 12 -1.90 -11.42 -11.15
N GLY A 13 -1.04 -11.56 -12.17
CA GLY A 13 -1.44 -11.87 -13.54
C GLY A 13 -1.80 -10.64 -14.40
N GLY A 14 -1.53 -9.43 -13.88
CA GLY A 14 -1.68 -8.18 -14.62
C GLY A 14 -0.59 -7.97 -15.68
N ASN A 15 -0.90 -7.19 -16.70
CA ASN A 15 0.02 -6.83 -17.78
C ASN A 15 0.06 -5.29 -17.94
N PRO A 16 0.86 -4.57 -17.13
CA PRO A 16 0.97 -3.12 -17.24
C PRO A 16 1.47 -2.67 -18.62
N ASP A 17 2.29 -3.49 -19.28
CA ASP A 17 2.76 -3.23 -20.65
C ASP A 17 1.60 -3.13 -21.66
N LYS A 18 0.54 -3.94 -21.51
CA LYS A 18 -0.67 -3.82 -22.36
C LYS A 18 -1.45 -2.54 -22.08
N ILE A 19 -1.45 -2.07 -20.83
CA ILE A 19 -2.08 -0.81 -20.44
C ILE A 19 -1.31 0.36 -21.06
N LYS A 20 0.03 0.34 -20.98
CA LYS A 20 0.90 1.34 -21.64
C LYS A 20 0.66 1.39 -23.14
N GLU A 21 0.57 0.24 -23.81
CA GLU A 21 0.28 0.21 -25.25
C GLU A 21 -1.11 0.79 -25.56
N SER A 22 -2.12 0.47 -24.76
CA SER A 22 -3.48 1.03 -24.91
C SER A 22 -3.50 2.55 -24.73
N GLU A 23 -2.77 3.09 -23.76
CA GLU A 23 -2.65 4.55 -23.55
C GLU A 23 -1.86 5.20 -24.68
N ARG A 24 -0.76 4.60 -25.13
CA ARG A 24 0.02 5.08 -26.29
C ARG A 24 -0.84 5.15 -27.56
N LYS A 25 -1.66 4.13 -27.83
CA LYS A 25 -2.63 4.12 -28.95
C LYS A 25 -3.69 5.23 -28.84
N ARG A 26 -3.94 5.72 -27.62
CA ARG A 26 -4.85 6.85 -27.34
C ARG A 26 -4.14 8.20 -27.27
N TYR A 27 -2.84 8.25 -27.60
CA TYR A 27 -2.01 9.45 -27.44
C TYR A 27 -1.99 9.98 -26.00
N HIS A 28 -2.17 9.09 -25.02
CA HIS A 28 -2.08 9.38 -23.60
C HIS A 28 -0.67 9.12 -23.05
N ASP A 29 -0.38 9.72 -21.91
CA ASP A 29 0.91 9.57 -21.24
C ASP A 29 1.00 8.23 -20.51
N GLU A 30 1.90 7.37 -20.99
CA GLU A 30 2.14 6.04 -20.44
C GLU A 30 2.84 6.05 -19.07
N ASN A 31 3.47 7.17 -18.67
CA ASN A 31 4.06 7.29 -17.33
C ASN A 31 2.99 7.26 -16.24
N ASN A 32 1.73 7.54 -16.56
CA ASN A 32 0.63 7.37 -15.60
C ASN A 32 0.57 5.92 -15.10
N VAL A 33 0.86 4.93 -15.95
CA VAL A 33 0.89 3.51 -15.58
C VAL A 33 2.02 3.23 -14.59
N ASP A 34 3.23 3.74 -14.85
CA ASP A 34 4.37 3.60 -13.93
C ASP A 34 4.09 4.31 -12.59
N LYS A 35 3.47 5.48 -12.61
CA LYS A 35 3.06 6.20 -11.40
C LYS A 35 2.07 5.37 -10.59
N VAL A 36 1.05 4.76 -11.21
CA VAL A 36 0.11 3.87 -10.50
C VAL A 36 0.86 2.73 -9.79
N ILE A 37 1.81 2.08 -10.47
CA ILE A 37 2.60 0.98 -9.90
C ILE A 37 3.45 1.48 -8.74
N GLU A 38 4.11 2.63 -8.90
CA GLU A 38 4.95 3.23 -7.85
C GLU A 38 4.14 3.59 -6.60
N TYR A 39 2.96 4.22 -6.76
CA TYR A 39 2.09 4.56 -5.62
C TYR A 39 1.46 3.31 -5.00
N ASP A 40 1.15 2.28 -5.78
CA ASP A 40 0.64 1.01 -5.25
C ASP A 40 1.72 0.29 -4.42
N ASP A 41 2.96 0.23 -4.89
CA ASP A 41 4.09 -0.34 -4.13
C ASP A 41 4.33 0.42 -2.82
N LYS A 42 4.35 1.76 -2.88
CA LYS A 42 4.45 2.62 -1.69
C LYS A 42 3.30 2.37 -0.72
N TRP A 43 2.07 2.24 -1.22
CA TRP A 43 0.89 1.96 -0.39
C TRP A 43 0.99 0.58 0.28
N ARG A 44 1.42 -0.46 -0.46
CA ARG A 44 1.62 -1.81 0.09
C ARG A 44 2.71 -1.83 1.17
N LYS A 45 3.83 -1.15 0.94
CA LYS A 45 4.89 -0.97 1.94
C LYS A 45 4.36 -0.25 3.18
N CYS A 46 3.59 0.83 3.00
CA CYS A 46 2.99 1.56 4.11
C CYS A 46 2.02 0.71 4.94
N ILE A 47 1.23 -0.15 4.30
CA ILE A 47 0.36 -1.11 5.00
C ILE A 47 1.19 -2.12 5.78
N PHE A 48 2.22 -2.69 5.14
CA PHE A 48 3.11 -3.63 5.81
C PHE A 48 3.77 -3.01 7.05
N GLU A 49 4.30 -1.79 6.93
CA GLU A 49 4.86 -1.04 8.06
C GLU A 49 3.80 -0.77 9.14
N LEU A 50 2.56 -0.41 8.77
CA LEU A 50 1.45 -0.26 9.74
C LEU A 50 1.15 -1.54 10.52
N GLU A 51 1.13 -2.68 9.84
CA GLU A 51 0.90 -3.97 10.48
C GLU A 51 2.08 -4.35 11.38
N GLU A 52 3.31 -4.09 10.95
CA GLU A 52 4.51 -4.31 11.75
C GLU A 52 4.51 -3.43 13.02
N LEU A 53 4.19 -2.14 12.91
CA LEU A 53 4.06 -1.24 14.05
C LEU A 53 2.99 -1.72 15.05
N LYS A 54 1.83 -2.17 14.56
CA LYS A 54 0.76 -2.76 15.38
C LYS A 54 1.18 -4.07 16.06
N LYS A 55 1.99 -4.88 15.38
CA LYS A 55 2.55 -6.11 15.96
C LYS A 55 3.59 -5.78 17.04
N ASN A 56 4.49 -4.84 16.75
CA ASN A 56 5.54 -4.40 17.66
C ASN A 56 4.96 -3.82 18.95
N ILE A 57 3.93 -2.97 18.87
CA ILE A 57 3.31 -2.43 20.08
C ILE A 57 2.64 -3.53 20.93
N ASN A 58 2.01 -4.52 20.31
CA ASN A 58 1.41 -5.64 21.02
C ASN A 58 2.49 -6.52 21.68
N MET A 59 3.63 -6.73 21.01
CA MET A 59 4.78 -7.42 21.59
C MET A 59 5.36 -6.66 22.78
N ILE A 60 5.61 -5.35 22.63
CA ILE A 60 6.13 -4.50 23.70
C ILE A 60 5.18 -4.49 24.92
N ASN A 61 3.87 -4.37 24.70
CA ASN A 61 2.90 -4.40 25.79
C ASN A 61 2.90 -5.75 26.53
N LYS A 62 3.06 -6.87 25.81
CA LYS A 62 3.23 -8.20 26.42
C LYS A 62 4.52 -8.30 27.22
N GLU A 63 5.64 -7.80 26.69
CA GLU A 63 6.92 -7.76 27.40
C GLU A 63 6.85 -6.94 28.69
N ILE A 64 6.20 -5.76 28.64
CA ILE A 64 5.97 -4.92 29.83
C ILE A 64 5.14 -5.70 30.88
N GLY A 65 4.08 -6.38 30.45
CA GLY A 65 3.24 -7.20 31.32
C GLY A 65 4.00 -8.34 31.98
N ASN A 66 4.82 -9.05 31.20
CA ASN A 66 5.66 -10.15 31.68
C ASN A 66 6.74 -9.65 32.65
N LYS A 67 7.48 -8.59 32.30
CA LYS A 67 8.51 -8.00 33.16
C LYS A 67 7.94 -7.59 34.51
N LYS A 68 6.80 -6.89 34.53
CA LYS A 68 6.12 -6.48 35.77
C LYS A 68 5.58 -7.65 36.60
N LYS A 69 5.26 -8.77 35.96
CA LYS A 69 4.80 -9.98 36.65
C LYS A 69 5.95 -10.73 37.30
N VAL A 70 7.11 -10.78 36.66
CA VAL A 70 8.33 -11.43 37.18
C VAL A 70 8.98 -10.58 38.27
N ASP A 71 9.11 -9.28 38.04
CA ASP A 71 9.68 -8.34 39.00
C ASP A 71 8.89 -7.03 39.04
N LYS A 72 8.38 -6.66 40.23
CA LYS A 72 7.53 -5.47 40.41
C LYS A 72 8.32 -4.15 40.23
N ASN A 73 9.65 -4.19 40.33
CA ASN A 73 10.55 -3.05 40.17
C ASN A 73 11.26 -3.03 38.80
N ALA A 74 10.87 -3.91 37.87
CA ALA A 74 11.51 -4.00 36.57
C ALA A 74 11.43 -2.66 35.83
N ASP A 75 12.58 -2.18 35.35
CA ASP A 75 12.63 -1.01 34.49
C ASP A 75 11.96 -1.32 33.14
N VAL A 76 10.79 -0.72 32.94
CA VAL A 76 9.98 -0.81 31.74
C VAL A 76 9.77 0.56 31.09
N GLU A 77 10.53 1.56 31.53
CA GLU A 77 10.34 2.94 31.09
C GLU A 77 10.75 3.14 29.63
N ASP A 78 11.85 2.50 29.21
CA ASP A 78 12.27 2.43 27.80
C ASP A 78 11.21 1.78 26.91
N LEU A 79 10.65 0.64 27.35
CA LEU A 79 9.59 -0.07 26.62
C LEU A 79 8.31 0.76 26.50
N LYS A 80 7.92 1.48 27.57
CA LYS A 80 6.79 2.41 27.53
C LYS A 80 7.02 3.57 26.56
N LYS A 81 8.22 4.16 26.55
CA LYS A 81 8.59 5.23 25.60
C LYS A 81 8.51 4.72 24.16
N LYS A 82 9.03 3.54 23.87
CA LYS A 82 8.91 2.89 22.54
C LYS A 82 7.45 2.66 22.15
N SER A 83 6.63 2.14 23.07
CA SER A 83 5.19 1.93 22.85
C SER A 83 4.47 3.24 22.51
N LEU A 84 4.76 4.32 23.24
CA LEU A 84 4.20 5.65 22.99
C LEU A 84 4.61 6.20 21.61
N ASN A 85 5.90 6.13 21.27
CA ASN A 85 6.39 6.62 19.98
C ASN A 85 5.70 5.87 18.82
N ILE A 86 5.62 4.54 18.90
CA ILE A 86 4.92 3.73 17.89
C ILE A 86 3.43 4.12 17.80
N LYS A 87 2.76 4.41 18.93
CA LYS A 87 1.36 4.90 18.91
C LYS A 87 1.22 6.23 18.19
N GLU A 88 2.20 7.12 18.29
CA GLU A 88 2.21 8.39 17.57
C GLU A 88 2.53 8.22 16.07
N GLU A 89 3.30 7.19 15.71
CA GLU A 89 3.60 6.90 14.31
C GLU A 89 2.42 6.25 13.57
N ILE A 90 1.67 5.35 14.20
CA ILE A 90 0.49 4.69 13.58
C ILE A 90 -0.45 5.68 12.86
N PRO A 91 -0.94 6.78 13.48
CA PRO A 91 -1.83 7.71 12.79
C PRO A 91 -1.15 8.44 11.62
N LYS A 92 0.17 8.71 11.71
CA LYS A 92 0.94 9.31 10.61
C LYS A 92 0.99 8.37 9.42
N TYR A 93 1.28 7.09 9.66
CA TYR A 93 1.27 6.08 8.59
C TYR A 93 -0.14 5.82 8.05
N GLN A 94 -1.18 5.87 8.87
CA GLN A 94 -2.58 5.76 8.40
C GLN A 94 -2.97 6.93 7.48
N LEU A 95 -2.51 8.14 7.80
CA LEU A 95 -2.73 9.29 6.92
C LEU A 95 -1.97 9.11 5.60
N LYS A 96 -0.69 8.72 5.68
CA LYS A 96 0.16 8.44 4.52
C LYS A 96 -0.45 7.35 3.63
N GLU A 97 -0.99 6.29 4.22
CA GLU A 97 -1.72 5.23 3.52
C GLU A 97 -2.89 5.82 2.72
N LYS A 98 -3.74 6.64 3.35
CA LYS A 98 -4.88 7.28 2.68
C LYS A 98 -4.45 8.22 1.55
N GLU A 99 -3.38 8.98 1.76
CA GLU A 99 -2.84 9.88 0.73
C GLU A 99 -2.28 9.10 -0.46
N LEU A 100 -1.49 8.05 -0.21
CA LEU A 100 -0.97 7.17 -1.26
C LEU A 100 -2.09 6.49 -2.04
N LEU A 101 -3.14 6.04 -1.35
CA LEU A 101 -4.33 5.45 -1.97
C LEU A 101 -5.06 6.45 -2.88
N LYS A 102 -5.19 7.70 -2.42
CA LYS A 102 -5.82 8.78 -3.17
C LYS A 102 -5.01 9.15 -4.40
N GLU A 103 -3.70 9.31 -4.26
CA GLU A 103 -2.81 9.58 -5.40
C GLU A 103 -2.83 8.42 -6.40
N ARG A 104 -2.70 7.17 -5.94
CA ARG A 104 -2.85 5.99 -6.80
C ARG A 104 -4.16 6.03 -7.58
N ASN A 105 -5.29 6.22 -6.91
CA ASN A 105 -6.61 6.25 -7.56
C ASN A 105 -6.77 7.41 -8.53
N LYS A 106 -6.15 8.57 -8.24
CA LYS A 106 -6.11 9.72 -9.14
C LYS A 106 -5.40 9.38 -10.44
N TYR A 107 -4.26 8.67 -10.40
CA TYR A 107 -3.59 8.22 -11.63
C TYR A 107 -4.39 7.12 -12.34
N ILE A 108 -4.99 6.16 -11.62
CA ILE A 108 -5.87 5.14 -12.23
C ILE A 108 -7.04 5.81 -12.96
N SER A 109 -7.63 6.87 -12.40
CA SER A 109 -8.75 7.58 -13.05
C SER A 109 -8.36 8.33 -14.33
N LYS A 110 -7.07 8.66 -14.50
CA LYS A 110 -6.57 9.27 -15.74
C LYS A 110 -6.39 8.24 -16.86
N ILE A 111 -6.20 6.97 -16.49
CA ILE A 111 -5.99 5.87 -17.43
C ILE A 111 -7.34 5.45 -17.99
N GLY A 112 -7.44 5.42 -19.32
CA GLY A 112 -8.66 5.03 -20.00
C GLY A 112 -8.95 3.53 -19.84
N ASN A 113 -10.21 3.13 -20.03
CA ASN A 113 -10.54 1.71 -20.05
C ASN A 113 -9.74 0.97 -21.15
N LEU A 114 -9.31 -0.28 -20.92
CA LEU A 114 -8.54 -1.03 -21.91
C LEU A 114 -9.30 -1.11 -23.23
N LEU A 115 -8.59 -0.87 -24.34
CA LEU A 115 -9.13 -1.15 -25.67
C LEU A 115 -9.40 -2.65 -25.78
N ILE A 116 -10.66 -3.05 -25.69
CA ILE A 116 -11.09 -4.37 -26.12
C ILE A 116 -10.99 -4.36 -27.64
N ILE A 117 -9.86 -4.81 -28.18
CA ILE A 117 -9.78 -5.09 -29.61
C ILE A 117 -10.71 -6.28 -29.84
N LYS A 118 -11.92 -6.02 -30.33
CA LYS A 118 -12.83 -7.05 -30.85
C LYS A 118 -12.16 -7.68 -32.07
N GLY A 119 -11.25 -8.61 -31.83
CA GLY A 119 -10.52 -9.37 -32.84
C GLY A 119 -10.73 -10.86 -32.63
N SER A 120 -11.96 -11.30 -32.39
CA SER A 120 -12.34 -12.73 -32.42
C SER A 120 -13.85 -12.85 -32.63
N THR A 121 -14.39 -12.23 -33.69
CA THR A 121 -15.48 -12.87 -34.42
C THR A 121 -14.86 -13.97 -35.26
N PHE A 122 -14.63 -15.13 -34.66
CA PHE A 122 -14.60 -16.36 -35.45
C PHE A 122 -16.04 -16.66 -35.81
N ARG A 123 -16.33 -16.49 -37.10
CA ARG A 123 -17.57 -16.86 -37.76
C ARG A 123 -17.59 -18.37 -38.01
#